data_AF-A0A416MI57-F1
#
_entry.id   AF-A0A416MI57-F1
#
_cell.length_a   1.000
_cell.length_b   1.000
_cell.length_c   1.000
_cell.angle_alpha   90.00
_cell.angle_beta   90.00
_cell.angle_gamma   90.00
#
_symmetry.space_group_name_H-M   'P 1'
#
loop_
_entity.id
_entity.type
_entity.pdbx_description
1 polymer ?
#
loop_
_entity_poly.entity_id
_entity_poly.type
_entity_poly.pdbx_seq_one_letter_code
_entity_poly.pdbx_strand_id
1 'polypeptide(L)'
;MGDEKNSEKDFEKEKKKKIEKEPEKQTKKAPKPKKRKKKGKAGFLFILLILLAVIGAGVYLLIPSKNRVSHNQYFGLEDDNQYGLIVNSEIVDITNGAPFEENGVWYLPFSTLYYEISDAFYYDGLALLYTDPLQTYSAAPGESFYTDSDGIKYTLTYQPCYFKDGSLCIALDYLKLMDYSYYTVDDTMKSIWVFNDWSEQPRASLLKDTKARTQAGIKNDIVASLATDDVVTVLEQGASWSRVQTQTGLVGYVQNKMLGEIKEEAKAVPDGRPLPKYTNIAMDEMVVMGWHQVFSESGYSQLDDIISTAKGMNVICPTWFTIKDNDGNIQNLGEKKYVTKAHKAGLRYGLCLMILIFQQMASGFWNNFTQENIDYSCD
;
A
#
# COMPACT_ATOMS: atom_id res chain seq x y z
N MET A 1 62.65 20.36 35.42
CA MET A 1 64.12 20.31 35.58
C MET A 1 64.61 21.75 35.60
N GLY A 2 65.43 22.17 36.56
CA GLY A 2 65.97 21.43 37.70
C GLY A 2 66.54 22.40 38.74
N ASP A 3 67.15 21.84 39.79
CA ASP A 3 67.77 22.56 40.89
C ASP A 3 69.01 23.38 40.47
N GLU A 4 69.31 24.47 41.20
CA GLU A 4 70.60 24.63 41.91
C GLU A 4 70.73 25.98 42.68
N LYS A 5 71.49 25.93 43.79
CA LYS A 5 72.26 27.04 44.43
C LYS A 5 71.49 28.25 45.02
N ASN A 6 72.02 29.01 46.00
CA ASN A 6 72.94 28.73 47.13
C ASN A 6 72.74 29.88 48.17
N SER A 7 73.42 29.78 49.33
CA SER A 7 73.63 30.82 50.36
C SER A 7 73.75 32.28 49.84
N GLU A 8 73.28 33.31 50.56
CA GLU A 8 73.98 33.85 51.75
C GLU A 8 73.11 34.70 52.70
N LYS A 9 73.67 35.02 53.87
CA LYS A 9 73.10 35.95 54.87
C LYS A 9 73.72 37.33 54.68
N ASP A 10 72.98 38.37 55.03
CA ASP A 10 73.61 39.64 55.43
C ASP A 10 72.94 40.23 56.68
N PHE A 11 73.74 40.95 57.47
CA PHE A 11 73.46 41.29 58.86
C PHE A 11 74.10 42.65 59.16
N GLU A 12 73.32 43.67 59.54
CA GLU A 12 73.63 44.76 60.51
C GLU A 12 72.46 45.76 60.52
N LYS A 13 71.86 46.09 61.68
CA LYS A 13 72.23 47.13 62.66
C LYS A 13 72.29 48.56 62.07
N GLU A 14 72.00 49.63 62.80
CA GLU A 14 71.21 49.89 64.03
C GLU A 14 71.16 51.43 64.16
N LYS A 15 70.04 52.04 64.55
CA LYS A 15 70.08 53.25 65.42
C LYS A 15 68.73 53.59 66.06
N LYS A 16 68.77 53.78 67.38
CA LYS A 16 67.67 54.21 68.25
C LYS A 16 67.78 55.70 68.55
N LYS A 17 66.64 56.39 68.69
CA LYS A 17 66.20 57.20 69.86
C LYS A 17 65.00 58.09 69.45
N LYS A 18 64.08 58.56 70.28
CA LYS A 18 63.48 58.27 71.62
C LYS A 18 62.72 59.58 72.00
N ILE A 19 61.70 59.48 72.87
CA ILE A 19 60.93 60.57 73.57
C ILE A 19 59.73 61.12 72.76
N GLU A 20 58.49 61.28 73.28
CA GLU A 20 57.82 60.57 74.39
C GLU A 20 56.24 60.62 74.32
N LYS A 21 55.54 61.18 75.33
CA LYS A 21 54.08 61.19 75.61
C LYS A 21 53.40 62.43 74.96
N GLU A 22 52.07 62.52 74.77
CA GLU A 22 50.95 62.31 75.72
C GLU A 22 49.59 62.21 74.98
N PRO A 23 48.54 61.53 75.50
CA PRO A 23 47.25 61.40 74.81
C PRO A 23 46.14 62.32 75.37
N GLU A 24 45.71 63.32 74.59
CA GLU A 24 44.47 64.08 74.87
C GLU A 24 43.32 63.80 73.86
N LYS A 25 42.16 63.46 74.44
CA LYS A 25 40.78 63.83 74.05
C LYS A 25 40.18 63.48 72.66
N GLN A 26 38.97 62.89 72.78
CA GLN A 26 37.79 63.02 71.89
C GLN A 26 37.88 62.28 70.52
N THR A 27 36.78 61.84 69.89
CA THR A 27 35.34 62.11 70.09
C THR A 27 34.49 60.85 69.82
N LYS A 28 33.35 60.68 70.52
CA LYS A 28 32.42 59.55 70.25
C LYS A 28 31.76 59.69 68.87
N LYS A 29 31.92 58.70 67.99
CA LYS A 29 31.24 58.65 66.68
C LYS A 29 29.76 58.32 66.81
N ALA A 30 28.90 59.11 66.17
CA ALA A 30 27.46 58.87 66.10
C ALA A 30 27.12 57.58 65.31
N PRO A 31 26.01 56.88 65.62
CA PRO A 31 25.64 55.63 64.95
C PRO A 31 25.11 55.89 63.53
N LYS A 32 25.67 55.17 62.54
CA LYS A 32 25.16 55.20 61.15
C LYS A 32 23.78 54.51 61.05
N PRO A 33 22.83 55.04 60.24
CA PRO A 33 21.52 54.43 60.09
C PRO A 33 21.59 53.09 59.35
N LYS A 34 20.96 52.04 59.92
CA LYS A 34 20.82 50.73 59.27
C LYS A 34 19.88 50.84 58.07
N LYS A 35 20.42 50.86 56.84
CA LYS A 35 19.62 50.75 55.60
C LYS A 35 18.86 49.42 55.58
N ARG A 36 17.52 49.45 55.77
CA ARG A 36 16.63 48.30 55.52
C ARG A 36 16.78 47.86 54.05
N LYS A 37 17.42 46.71 53.80
CA LYS A 37 17.49 46.10 52.47
C LYS A 37 16.09 45.61 52.08
N LYS A 38 15.43 46.27 51.11
CA LYS A 38 14.22 45.77 50.43
C LYS A 38 14.55 44.55 49.54
N LYS A 39 15.02 43.44 50.12
CA LYS A 39 15.12 42.14 49.45
C LYS A 39 13.77 41.43 49.55
N GLY A 40 13.09 41.25 48.42
CA GLY A 40 11.79 40.55 48.36
C GLY A 40 11.09 40.69 47.01
N LYS A 41 11.06 41.88 46.41
CA LYS A 41 10.34 42.11 45.14
C LYS A 41 11.01 41.46 43.92
N ALA A 42 12.35 41.45 43.85
CA ALA A 42 13.07 40.88 42.70
C ALA A 42 12.96 39.34 42.61
N GLY A 43 13.03 38.64 43.74
CA GLY A 43 12.86 37.18 43.78
C GLY A 43 11.43 36.74 43.43
N PHE A 44 10.43 37.48 43.92
CA PHE A 44 9.03 37.26 43.57
C PHE A 44 8.78 37.45 42.06
N LEU A 45 9.34 38.51 41.46
CA LEU A 45 9.24 38.75 40.01
C LEU A 45 9.91 37.64 39.19
N PHE A 46 11.04 37.11 39.64
CA PHE A 46 11.73 35.99 38.98
C PHE A 46 10.92 34.69 39.04
N ILE A 47 10.32 34.37 40.20
CA ILE A 47 9.42 33.21 40.35
C ILE A 47 8.18 33.37 39.47
N LEU A 48 7.61 34.58 39.38
CA LEU A 48 6.46 34.86 38.51
C LEU A 48 6.82 34.69 37.01
N LEU A 49 8.01 35.11 36.60
CA LEU A 49 8.50 34.89 35.23
C LEU A 49 8.69 33.40 34.91
N ILE A 50 9.21 32.61 35.86
CA ILE A 50 9.29 31.14 35.71
C ILE A 50 7.89 30.54 35.60
N LEU A 51 6.94 30.96 36.44
CA LEU A 51 5.56 30.48 36.37
C LEU A 51 4.91 30.79 35.01
N LEU A 52 5.09 32.01 34.51
CA LEU A 52 4.62 32.43 33.18
C LEU A 52 5.31 31.67 32.05
N ALA A 53 6.60 31.36 32.17
CA ALA A 53 7.33 30.54 31.20
C ALA A 53 6.84 29.08 31.19
N VAL A 54 6.55 28.50 32.36
CA VAL A 54 5.97 27.15 32.49
C VAL A 54 4.54 27.09 31.92
N ILE A 55 3.71 28.09 32.23
CA ILE A 55 2.36 28.22 31.64
C ILE A 55 2.46 28.41 30.12
N GLY A 56 3.35 29.27 29.64
CA GLY A 56 3.58 29.51 28.21
C GLY A 56 4.05 28.26 27.47
N ALA A 57 4.98 27.48 28.04
CA ALA A 57 5.41 26.19 27.51
C ALA A 57 4.26 25.16 27.49
N GLY A 58 3.47 25.10 28.57
CA GLY A 58 2.29 24.23 28.63
C GLY A 58 1.24 24.57 27.57
N VAL A 59 0.94 25.85 27.37
CA VAL A 59 0.04 26.32 26.30
C VAL A 59 0.63 26.03 24.92
N TYR A 60 1.94 26.22 24.71
CA TYR A 60 2.60 25.91 23.44
C TYR A 60 2.47 24.43 23.04
N LEU A 61 2.56 23.50 24.00
CA LEU A 61 2.34 22.07 23.75
C LEU A 61 0.92 21.76 23.22
N LEU A 62 -0.09 22.55 23.59
CA LEU A 62 -1.48 22.37 23.15
C LEU A 62 -1.79 22.95 21.76
N ILE A 63 -0.91 23.79 21.19
CA ILE A 63 -1.12 24.39 19.86
C ILE A 63 -0.86 23.33 18.76
N PRO A 64 -1.84 22.97 17.91
CA PRO A 64 -1.61 22.02 16.82
C PRO A 64 -0.65 22.58 15.76
N SER A 65 0.13 21.69 15.11
CA SER A 65 0.89 22.05 13.92
C SER A 65 -0.05 22.39 12.77
N LYS A 66 0.35 23.42 12.00
CA LYS A 66 -0.30 23.88 10.76
C LYS A 66 0.51 23.52 9.51
N ASN A 67 1.69 22.93 9.68
CA ASN A 67 2.54 22.48 8.58
C ASN A 67 1.81 21.37 7.81
N ARG A 68 2.06 21.29 6.51
CA ARG A 68 1.62 20.19 5.66
C ARG A 68 2.84 19.38 5.26
N VAL A 69 2.67 18.07 5.11
CA VAL A 69 3.68 17.22 4.49
C VAL A 69 3.78 17.62 3.01
N SER A 70 4.98 17.61 2.42
CA SER A 70 5.10 17.76 0.96
C SER A 70 4.68 16.46 0.28
N HIS A 71 4.26 16.58 -0.98
CA HIS A 71 4.03 15.46 -1.90
C HIS A 71 5.17 14.43 -1.83
N ASN A 72 6.38 14.87 -2.17
CA ASN A 72 7.61 14.09 -2.18
C ASN A 72 7.91 13.40 -0.83
N GLN A 73 7.69 14.09 0.30
CA GLN A 73 7.93 13.51 1.62
C GLN A 73 6.86 12.46 2.00
N TYR A 74 5.63 12.61 1.51
CA TYR A 74 4.55 11.65 1.78
C TYR A 74 4.67 10.38 0.93
N PHE A 75 5.07 10.52 -0.34
CA PHE A 75 5.23 9.40 -1.29
C PHE A 75 6.65 8.84 -1.42
N GLY A 76 7.66 9.49 -0.84
CA GLY A 76 9.07 9.08 -0.95
C GLY A 76 9.73 9.41 -2.29
N LEU A 77 9.27 10.47 -2.98
CA LEU A 77 9.69 10.80 -4.35
C LEU A 77 10.81 11.84 -4.42
N GLU A 78 11.63 11.78 -5.46
CA GLU A 78 12.68 12.77 -5.73
C GLU A 78 12.26 13.86 -6.73
N ASP A 79 11.38 13.56 -7.69
CA ASP A 79 10.89 14.50 -8.70
C ASP A 79 9.53 15.10 -8.33
N ASP A 80 9.49 16.43 -8.17
CA ASP A 80 8.28 17.21 -7.90
C ASP A 80 7.16 17.03 -8.95
N ASN A 81 7.47 16.52 -10.16
CA ASN A 81 6.51 16.36 -11.26
C ASN A 81 5.83 14.99 -11.31
N GLN A 82 6.42 13.97 -10.69
CA GLN A 82 5.84 12.63 -10.65
C GLN A 82 4.57 12.62 -9.80
N TYR A 83 3.60 11.78 -10.16
CA TYR A 83 2.43 11.53 -9.31
C TYR A 83 2.68 10.29 -8.44
N GLY A 84 2.30 10.39 -7.16
CA GLY A 84 2.35 9.28 -6.22
C GLY A 84 1.22 8.30 -6.50
N LEU A 85 1.47 7.01 -6.30
CA LEU A 85 0.47 5.96 -6.49
C LEU A 85 0.04 5.39 -5.13
N ILE A 86 -1.27 5.27 -4.93
CA ILE A 86 -1.89 4.55 -3.82
C ILE A 86 -2.73 3.43 -4.43
N VAL A 87 -2.55 2.19 -3.97
CA VAL A 87 -3.40 1.06 -4.37
C VAL A 87 -4.11 0.53 -3.13
N ASN A 88 -5.44 0.45 -3.21
CA ASN A 88 -6.31 0.18 -2.07
C ASN A 88 -5.97 1.07 -0.87
N SER A 89 -5.24 0.61 0.14
CA SER A 89 -4.84 1.38 1.33
C SER A 89 -3.32 1.57 1.50
N GLU A 90 -2.53 1.25 0.47
CA GLU A 90 -1.07 1.22 0.52
C GLU A 90 -0.46 2.23 -0.46
N ILE A 91 0.64 2.86 -0.05
CA ILE A 91 1.44 3.72 -0.92
C ILE A 91 2.40 2.81 -1.67
N VAL A 92 2.35 2.84 -3.00
CA VAL A 92 3.15 1.98 -3.86
C VAL A 92 4.52 2.59 -4.15
N ASP A 93 5.56 1.75 -4.13
CA ASP A 93 6.88 2.13 -4.62
C ASP A 93 6.87 2.19 -6.15
N ILE A 94 7.05 3.39 -6.70
CA ILE A 94 6.99 3.63 -8.15
C ILE A 94 8.35 3.43 -8.86
N THR A 95 9.30 2.71 -8.25
CA THR A 95 10.54 2.21 -8.90
C THR A 95 10.27 1.40 -10.16
N ASN A 96 9.16 0.65 -10.21
CA ASN A 96 8.68 -0.08 -11.39
C ASN A 96 8.14 0.85 -12.51
N GLY A 97 8.04 2.15 -12.23
CA GLY A 97 7.68 3.22 -13.15
C GLY A 97 6.46 4.02 -12.67
N ALA A 98 6.60 5.35 -12.68
CA ALA A 98 5.56 6.28 -12.24
C ALA A 98 4.36 6.34 -13.21
N PRO A 99 3.14 6.61 -12.73
CA PRO A 99 2.05 7.00 -13.60
C PRO A 99 2.31 8.37 -14.24
N PHE A 100 1.82 8.56 -15.46
CA PHE A 100 1.96 9.80 -16.22
C PHE A 100 0.70 10.11 -17.03
N GLU A 101 0.51 11.38 -17.37
CA GLU A 101 -0.59 11.85 -18.22
C GLU A 101 -0.10 12.10 -19.64
N GLU A 102 -0.91 11.71 -20.63
CA GLU A 102 -0.69 12.07 -22.03
C GLU A 102 -2.03 12.25 -22.78
N ASN A 103 -2.25 13.45 -23.33
CA ASN A 103 -3.45 13.85 -24.07
C ASN A 103 -4.77 13.75 -23.28
N GLY A 104 -4.73 14.02 -21.97
CA GLY A 104 -5.86 13.94 -21.04
C GLY A 104 -6.12 12.54 -20.47
N VAL A 105 -5.25 11.57 -20.76
CA VAL A 105 -5.40 10.16 -20.35
C VAL A 105 -4.24 9.78 -19.46
N TRP A 106 -4.55 9.14 -18.33
CA TRP A 106 -3.53 8.64 -17.39
C TRP A 106 -3.10 7.23 -17.76
N TYR A 107 -1.79 7.01 -17.82
CA TYR A 107 -1.15 5.75 -18.12
C TYR A 107 -0.24 5.29 -16.99
N LEU A 108 -0.07 3.98 -16.89
CA LEU A 108 0.85 3.31 -15.98
C LEU A 108 1.70 2.29 -16.76
N PRO A 109 3.00 2.13 -16.45
CA PRO A 109 3.81 1.02 -16.97
C PRO A 109 3.22 -0.35 -16.59
N PHE A 110 3.26 -1.32 -17.52
CA PHE A 110 2.73 -2.68 -17.34
C PHE A 110 3.37 -3.38 -16.12
N SER A 111 4.65 -3.11 -15.85
CA SER A 111 5.35 -3.58 -14.64
C SER A 111 4.63 -3.17 -13.36
N THR A 112 4.33 -1.88 -13.20
CA THR A 112 3.64 -1.36 -12.01
C THR A 112 2.19 -1.85 -11.94
N LEU A 113 1.51 -2.06 -13.08
CA LEU A 113 0.19 -2.72 -13.06
C LEU A 113 0.30 -4.15 -12.50
N TYR A 114 1.18 -4.95 -13.10
CA TYR A 114 1.28 -6.39 -12.85
C TYR A 114 1.70 -6.72 -11.41
N TYR A 115 2.68 -5.98 -10.86
CA TYR A 115 3.18 -6.25 -9.51
C TYR A 115 2.38 -5.58 -8.38
N GLU A 116 1.77 -4.41 -8.64
CA GLU A 116 1.24 -3.56 -7.57
C GLU A 116 -0.30 -3.41 -7.59
N ILE A 117 -0.97 -3.85 -8.66
CA ILE A 117 -2.42 -3.64 -8.85
C ILE A 117 -3.17 -4.92 -9.21
N SER A 118 -2.79 -5.59 -10.30
CA SER A 118 -3.52 -6.72 -10.88
C SER A 118 -2.67 -7.53 -11.84
N ASP A 119 -2.57 -8.83 -11.60
CA ASP A 119 -1.91 -9.82 -12.46
C ASP A 119 -2.86 -10.39 -13.55
N ALA A 120 -4.12 -9.95 -13.59
CA ALA A 120 -5.13 -10.41 -14.54
C ALA A 120 -4.87 -9.99 -16.00
N PHE A 121 -3.91 -9.08 -16.23
CA PHE A 121 -3.51 -8.65 -17.57
C PHE A 121 -2.21 -9.33 -18.00
N TYR A 122 -2.19 -9.82 -19.24
CA TYR A 122 -1.03 -10.50 -19.82
C TYR A 122 -0.65 -9.86 -21.15
N TYR A 123 0.65 -9.64 -21.40
CA TYR A 123 1.15 -9.21 -22.70
C TYR A 123 1.86 -10.36 -23.41
N ASP A 124 1.33 -10.79 -24.55
CA ASP A 124 1.83 -11.97 -25.29
C ASP A 124 2.97 -11.66 -26.29
N GLY A 125 3.39 -10.38 -26.38
CA GLY A 125 4.34 -9.89 -27.36
C GLY A 125 3.72 -9.17 -28.56
N LEU A 126 2.39 -9.32 -28.77
CA LEU A 126 1.61 -8.72 -29.85
C LEU A 126 0.46 -7.85 -29.32
N ALA A 127 -0.21 -8.27 -28.25
CA ALA A 127 -1.37 -7.61 -27.66
C ALA A 127 -1.41 -7.72 -26.14
N LEU A 128 -2.02 -6.72 -25.51
CA LEU A 128 -2.44 -6.77 -24.11
C LEU A 128 -3.76 -7.55 -24.03
N LEU A 129 -3.76 -8.63 -23.25
CA LEU A 129 -4.87 -9.55 -23.05
C LEU A 129 -5.45 -9.38 -21.63
N TYR A 130 -6.77 -9.50 -21.52
CA TYR A 130 -7.51 -9.63 -20.26
C TYR A 130 -8.59 -10.69 -20.44
N THR A 131 -8.83 -11.56 -19.45
CA THR A 131 -9.85 -12.62 -19.56
C THR A 131 -10.76 -12.59 -18.34
N ASP A 132 -12.07 -12.48 -18.59
CA ASP A 132 -13.10 -12.52 -17.57
C ASP A 132 -13.80 -13.92 -17.55
N PRO A 133 -14.87 -14.16 -16.75
CA PRO A 133 -15.55 -15.46 -16.73
C PRO A 133 -16.20 -15.90 -18.05
N LEU A 134 -16.34 -15.00 -19.03
CA LEU A 134 -17.11 -15.20 -20.26
C LEU A 134 -16.23 -15.17 -21.51
N GLN A 135 -15.27 -14.26 -21.60
CA GLN A 135 -14.49 -14.00 -22.80
C GLN A 135 -13.11 -13.40 -22.55
N THR A 136 -12.24 -13.50 -23.56
CA THR A 136 -10.95 -12.81 -23.61
C THR A 136 -11.08 -11.55 -24.45
N TYR A 137 -10.46 -10.47 -23.97
CA TYR A 137 -10.30 -9.20 -24.64
C TYR A 137 -8.84 -9.01 -25.05
N SER A 138 -8.61 -8.36 -26.19
CA SER A 138 -7.28 -8.12 -26.78
C SER A 138 -7.15 -6.69 -27.29
N ALA A 139 -6.07 -6.01 -26.92
CA ALA A 139 -5.74 -4.66 -27.37
C ALA A 139 -4.30 -4.61 -27.91
N ALA A 140 -4.14 -4.24 -29.18
CA ALA A 140 -2.82 -4.08 -29.80
C ALA A 140 -2.19 -2.73 -29.38
N PRO A 141 -0.88 -2.68 -29.03
CA PRO A 141 -0.21 -1.45 -28.64
C PRO A 141 -0.28 -0.35 -29.72
N GLY A 142 -0.76 0.83 -29.35
CA GLY A 142 -0.88 1.99 -30.24
C GLY A 142 -2.21 2.09 -31.01
N GLU A 143 -3.08 1.08 -30.93
CA GLU A 143 -4.43 1.17 -31.50
C GLU A 143 -5.42 1.85 -30.55
N SER A 144 -6.44 2.55 -31.08
CA SER A 144 -7.52 3.15 -30.27
C SER A 144 -8.74 2.24 -30.16
N PHE A 145 -8.54 0.93 -30.03
CA PHE A 145 -9.62 -0.05 -29.89
C PHE A 145 -9.13 -1.34 -29.21
N TYR A 146 -10.07 -2.13 -28.73
CA TYR A 146 -9.86 -3.53 -28.36
C TYR A 146 -10.87 -4.44 -29.08
N THR A 147 -10.62 -5.74 -29.07
CA THR A 147 -11.54 -6.76 -29.60
C THR A 147 -11.83 -7.82 -28.55
N ASP A 148 -13.00 -8.45 -28.61
CA ASP A 148 -13.28 -9.68 -27.86
C ASP A 148 -12.92 -10.95 -28.65
N SER A 149 -13.15 -12.11 -28.03
CA SER A 149 -12.91 -13.44 -28.62
C SER A 149 -13.79 -13.77 -29.83
N ASP A 150 -14.92 -13.08 -30.01
CA ASP A 150 -15.78 -13.19 -31.20
C ASP A 150 -15.31 -12.27 -32.35
N GLY A 151 -14.28 -11.46 -32.10
CA GLY A 151 -13.72 -10.49 -33.05
C GLY A 151 -14.53 -9.19 -33.16
N ILE A 152 -15.46 -8.93 -32.23
CA ILE A 152 -16.19 -7.66 -32.18
C ILE A 152 -15.22 -6.56 -31.73
N LYS A 153 -15.19 -5.46 -32.48
CA LYS A 153 -14.30 -4.33 -32.24
C LYS A 153 -15.00 -3.21 -31.45
N TYR A 154 -14.35 -2.78 -30.38
CA TYR A 154 -14.78 -1.71 -29.49
C TYR A 154 -13.81 -0.53 -29.58
N THR A 155 -14.23 0.53 -30.28
CA THR A 155 -13.42 1.75 -30.47
C THR A 155 -13.46 2.63 -29.23
N LEU A 156 -12.29 3.14 -28.80
CA LEU A 156 -12.12 4.08 -27.71
C LEU A 156 -11.66 5.45 -28.23
N THR A 157 -11.74 6.48 -27.39
CA THR A 157 -11.20 7.82 -27.68
C THR A 157 -9.72 7.96 -27.29
N TYR A 158 -9.10 6.88 -26.83
CA TYR A 158 -7.72 6.79 -26.34
C TYR A 158 -7.12 5.43 -26.72
N GLN A 159 -5.81 5.24 -26.52
CA GLN A 159 -5.13 3.96 -26.75
C GLN A 159 -5.22 3.12 -25.47
N PRO A 160 -5.75 1.86 -25.48
CA PRO A 160 -5.77 1.00 -24.30
C PRO A 160 -4.37 0.79 -23.71
N CYS A 161 -3.39 0.60 -24.60
CA CYS A 161 -1.98 0.51 -24.29
C CYS A 161 -1.13 0.96 -25.48
N TYR A 162 0.12 1.33 -25.23
CA TYR A 162 1.12 1.64 -26.25
C TYR A 162 2.54 1.53 -25.66
N PHE A 163 3.57 1.54 -26.51
CA PHE A 163 4.96 1.57 -26.04
C PHE A 163 5.47 3.01 -25.87
N LYS A 164 6.00 3.32 -24.69
CA LYS A 164 6.71 4.56 -24.37
C LYS A 164 8.06 4.23 -23.76
N ASP A 165 9.13 4.79 -24.33
CA ASP A 165 10.52 4.58 -23.89
C ASP A 165 10.94 3.11 -23.73
N GLY A 166 10.36 2.22 -24.56
CA GLY A 166 10.62 0.77 -24.55
C GLY A 166 9.76 -0.03 -23.57
N SER A 167 8.99 0.62 -22.71
CA SER A 167 8.04 0.00 -21.79
C SER A 167 6.62 0.00 -22.37
N LEU A 168 5.87 -1.09 -22.15
CA LEU A 168 4.44 -1.09 -22.42
C LEU A 168 3.73 -0.27 -21.33
N CYS A 169 2.90 0.69 -21.73
CA CYS A 169 2.11 1.53 -20.84
C CYS A 169 0.62 1.33 -21.14
N ILE A 170 -0.22 1.39 -20.11
CA ILE A 170 -1.64 1.00 -20.13
C ILE A 170 -2.47 2.13 -19.57
N ALA A 171 -3.59 2.47 -20.23
CA ALA A 171 -4.49 3.50 -19.75
C ALA A 171 -5.22 3.05 -18.48
N LEU A 172 -5.25 3.90 -17.45
CA LEU A 172 -6.03 3.64 -16.22
C LEU A 172 -7.53 3.57 -16.50
N ASP A 173 -8.03 4.27 -17.53
CA ASP A 173 -9.41 4.11 -18.00
C ASP A 173 -9.66 2.74 -18.66
N TYR A 174 -8.64 2.10 -19.26
CA TYR A 174 -8.77 0.72 -19.78
C TYR A 174 -8.74 -0.32 -18.65
N LEU A 175 -7.84 -0.14 -17.67
CA LEU A 175 -7.86 -0.92 -16.44
C LEU A 175 -9.24 -0.86 -15.76
N LYS A 176 -9.78 0.35 -15.61
CA LYS A 176 -11.12 0.61 -15.07
C LYS A 176 -12.24 0.02 -15.92
N LEU A 177 -12.07 -0.09 -17.25
CA LEU A 177 -13.06 -0.71 -18.12
C LEU A 177 -13.11 -2.24 -17.96
N MET A 178 -11.94 -2.87 -17.78
CA MET A 178 -11.77 -4.32 -17.80
C MET A 178 -11.85 -4.96 -16.42
N ASP A 179 -10.97 -4.58 -15.49
CA ASP A 179 -10.75 -5.28 -14.23
C ASP A 179 -11.51 -4.66 -13.05
N TYR A 180 -12.66 -4.05 -13.35
CA TYR A 180 -13.62 -3.45 -12.41
C TYR A 180 -13.07 -2.36 -11.47
N SER A 181 -11.76 -2.09 -11.54
CA SER A 181 -11.00 -1.10 -10.80
C SER A 181 -11.57 0.30 -10.97
N TYR A 182 -11.33 1.16 -9.98
CA TYR A 182 -11.64 2.58 -10.04
C TYR A 182 -10.37 3.38 -9.73
N TYR A 183 -10.30 4.62 -10.22
CA TYR A 183 -9.24 5.52 -9.84
C TYR A 183 -9.70 6.98 -9.71
N THR A 184 -9.00 7.74 -8.87
CA THR A 184 -9.14 9.20 -8.73
C THR A 184 -7.77 9.87 -8.84
N VAL A 185 -7.76 11.10 -9.33
CA VAL A 185 -6.56 11.95 -9.39
C VAL A 185 -6.78 13.16 -8.48
N ASP A 186 -5.81 13.46 -7.62
CA ASP A 186 -5.77 14.66 -6.77
C ASP A 186 -4.53 15.49 -7.13
N ASP A 187 -4.72 16.53 -7.94
CA ASP A 187 -3.65 17.45 -8.36
C ASP A 187 -3.09 18.29 -7.19
N THR A 188 -3.80 18.38 -6.06
CA THR A 188 -3.36 19.13 -4.87
C THR A 188 -2.26 18.39 -4.13
N MET A 189 -2.40 17.06 -4.03
CA MET A 189 -1.40 16.15 -3.47
C MET A 189 -0.56 15.44 -4.52
N LYS A 190 -0.78 15.71 -5.82
CA LYS A 190 -0.20 15.00 -6.96
C LYS A 190 -0.25 13.47 -6.80
N SER A 191 -1.44 12.95 -6.55
CA SER A 191 -1.63 11.52 -6.27
C SER A 191 -2.70 10.89 -7.15
N ILE A 192 -2.43 9.67 -7.60
CA ILE A 192 -3.43 8.76 -8.14
C ILE A 192 -3.75 7.72 -7.08
N TRP A 193 -5.03 7.55 -6.78
CA TRP A 193 -5.52 6.43 -6.00
C TRP A 193 -6.23 5.45 -6.92
N VAL A 194 -5.76 4.21 -6.95
CA VAL A 194 -6.41 3.06 -7.61
C VAL A 194 -7.05 2.18 -6.53
N PHE A 195 -8.23 1.68 -6.82
CA PHE A 195 -9.04 0.90 -5.89
C PHE A 195 -9.72 -0.28 -6.60
N ASN A 196 -9.46 -1.50 -6.14
CA ASN A 196 -10.03 -2.73 -6.69
C ASN A 196 -10.57 -3.73 -5.65
N ASP A 197 -10.38 -3.46 -4.34
CA ASP A 197 -10.96 -4.27 -3.26
C ASP A 197 -12.40 -3.85 -2.90
N TRP A 198 -13.40 -4.46 -3.54
CA TRP A 198 -14.82 -4.12 -3.33
C TRP A 198 -15.48 -4.79 -2.10
N SER A 199 -14.68 -5.31 -1.15
CA SER A 199 -15.17 -5.94 0.08
C SER A 199 -15.90 -4.97 1.02
N GLU A 200 -16.51 -5.52 2.08
CA GLU A 200 -16.96 -4.74 3.23
C GLU A 200 -15.76 -4.15 3.96
N GLN A 201 -15.85 -2.86 4.29
CA GLN A 201 -14.76 -2.10 4.90
C GLN A 201 -15.30 -1.28 6.07
N PRO A 202 -14.53 -1.08 7.16
CA PRO A 202 -14.96 -0.28 8.29
C PRO A 202 -14.97 1.20 7.93
N ARG A 203 -16.14 1.82 7.83
CA ARG A 203 -16.33 3.24 7.48
C ARG A 203 -16.88 4.05 8.64
N ALA A 204 -16.51 5.33 8.71
CA ALA A 204 -17.11 6.29 9.63
C ALA A 204 -17.17 7.69 9.03
N SER A 205 -18.29 8.39 9.26
CA SER A 205 -18.42 9.82 8.97
C SER A 205 -17.69 10.67 10.03
N LEU A 206 -17.15 11.82 9.60
CA LEU A 206 -16.49 12.75 10.50
C LEU A 206 -17.49 13.68 11.20
N LEU A 207 -17.47 13.68 12.53
CA LEU A 207 -18.37 14.49 13.36
C LEU A 207 -18.09 16.00 13.29
N LYS A 208 -16.86 16.37 12.90
CA LYS A 208 -16.36 17.75 12.84
C LYS A 208 -15.18 17.87 11.87
N ASP A 209 -15.01 19.06 11.29
CA ASP A 209 -13.83 19.48 10.56
C ASP A 209 -12.54 19.12 11.30
N THR A 210 -11.63 18.45 10.60
CA THR A 210 -10.39 17.91 11.19
C THR A 210 -9.24 17.91 10.18
N LYS A 211 -8.08 17.38 10.60
CA LYS A 211 -6.89 17.21 9.79
C LYS A 211 -6.37 15.79 9.97
N ALA A 212 -6.23 15.06 8.87
CA ALA A 212 -5.45 13.82 8.86
C ALA A 212 -3.96 14.18 8.91
N ARG A 213 -3.20 13.49 9.75
CA ARG A 213 -1.77 13.78 9.98
C ARG A 213 -0.89 12.58 9.64
N THR A 214 0.39 12.81 9.35
CA THR A 214 1.34 11.75 8.99
C THR A 214 1.48 10.68 10.08
N GLN A 215 1.35 11.08 11.35
CA GLN A 215 1.39 10.20 12.52
C GLN A 215 0.40 10.65 13.61
N ALA A 216 0.07 9.77 14.54
CA ALA A 216 -0.74 10.07 15.72
C ALA A 216 -0.13 11.20 16.57
N GLY A 217 -0.75 12.38 16.57
CA GLY A 217 -0.31 13.52 17.39
C GLY A 217 -0.60 14.88 16.75
N ILE A 218 -1.03 15.87 17.56
CA ILE A 218 -1.42 17.20 17.05
C ILE A 218 -0.25 18.01 16.47
N LYS A 219 0.99 17.59 16.69
CA LYS A 219 2.22 18.25 16.23
C LYS A 219 2.74 17.73 14.88
N ASN A 220 2.27 16.57 14.44
CA ASN A 220 2.70 15.97 13.17
C ASN A 220 2.09 16.71 11.98
N ASP A 221 2.75 16.65 10.82
CA ASP A 221 2.34 17.41 9.65
C ASP A 221 1.02 16.91 9.06
N ILE A 222 0.29 17.81 8.42
CA ILE A 222 -1.04 17.56 7.86
C ILE A 222 -0.90 16.94 6.48
N VAL A 223 -1.52 15.77 6.29
CA VAL A 223 -1.74 15.13 4.98
C VAL A 223 -2.94 15.81 4.33
N ALA A 224 -4.16 15.49 4.81
CA ALA A 224 -5.41 15.99 4.28
C ALA A 224 -6.15 16.93 5.25
N SER A 225 -6.97 17.81 4.67
CA SER A 225 -7.97 18.58 5.40
C SER A 225 -9.33 17.97 5.13
N LEU A 226 -10.04 17.61 6.20
CA LEU A 226 -11.31 16.88 6.10
C LEU A 226 -12.42 17.72 6.73
N ALA A 227 -13.57 17.74 6.08
CA ALA A 227 -14.77 18.43 6.53
C ALA A 227 -15.59 17.56 7.49
N THR A 228 -16.57 18.19 8.12
CA THR A 228 -17.70 17.48 8.75
C THR A 228 -18.45 16.66 7.69
N ASP A 229 -18.97 15.50 8.09
CA ASP A 229 -19.69 14.51 7.27
C ASP A 229 -18.88 13.76 6.19
N ASP A 230 -17.61 14.13 5.93
CA ASP A 230 -16.67 13.33 5.13
C ASP A 230 -16.58 11.88 5.67
N VAL A 231 -16.68 10.89 4.79
CA VAL A 231 -16.60 9.46 5.13
C VAL A 231 -15.19 8.93 4.91
N VAL A 232 -14.58 8.37 5.95
CA VAL A 232 -13.25 7.74 5.91
C VAL A 232 -13.33 6.23 6.11
N THR A 233 -12.38 5.48 5.54
CA THR A 233 -12.15 4.07 5.90
C THR A 233 -11.24 4.02 7.14
N VAL A 234 -11.54 3.19 8.15
CA VAL A 234 -10.77 3.09 9.40
C VAL A 234 -9.86 1.88 9.36
N LEU A 235 -8.59 2.09 8.99
CA LEU A 235 -7.61 1.02 8.78
C LEU A 235 -7.09 0.42 10.09
N GLU A 236 -6.94 1.24 11.13
CA GLU A 236 -6.42 0.80 12.44
C GLU A 236 -6.97 1.71 13.55
N GLN A 237 -7.38 1.14 14.68
CA GLN A 237 -7.86 1.90 15.84
C GLN A 237 -6.86 1.88 16.99
N GLY A 238 -6.21 3.02 17.25
CA GLY A 238 -5.38 3.23 18.43
C GLY A 238 -6.15 3.86 19.60
N ALA A 239 -5.47 4.02 20.75
CA ALA A 239 -6.09 4.47 22.01
C ALA A 239 -6.68 5.90 22.01
N SER A 240 -6.33 6.74 21.02
CA SER A 240 -6.83 8.12 20.89
C SER A 240 -6.71 8.69 19.47
N TRP A 241 -6.04 7.96 18.58
CA TRP A 241 -5.94 8.23 17.15
C TRP A 241 -6.18 6.92 16.39
N SER A 242 -6.91 7.01 15.29
CA SER A 242 -7.07 5.93 14.32
C SER A 242 -6.32 6.28 13.05
N ARG A 243 -5.70 5.27 12.42
CA ARG A 243 -5.21 5.36 11.03
C ARG A 243 -6.42 5.22 10.11
N VAL A 244 -6.61 6.19 9.23
CA VAL A 244 -7.77 6.28 8.34
C VAL A 244 -7.34 6.61 6.92
N GLN A 245 -8.14 6.20 5.95
CA GLN A 245 -8.04 6.57 4.54
C GLN A 245 -9.15 7.57 4.16
N THR A 246 -8.79 8.61 3.41
CA THR A 246 -9.71 9.60 2.85
C THR A 246 -10.45 9.07 1.62
N GLN A 247 -11.44 9.83 1.14
CA GLN A 247 -12.12 9.58 -0.14
C GLN A 247 -11.22 9.78 -1.38
N THR A 248 -9.98 10.27 -1.19
CA THR A 248 -8.95 10.43 -2.23
C THR A 248 -7.79 9.44 -2.06
N GLY A 249 -7.98 8.39 -1.26
CA GLY A 249 -6.99 7.33 -1.01
C GLY A 249 -5.92 7.66 0.04
N LEU A 250 -5.66 8.95 0.28
CA LEU A 250 -4.65 9.42 1.24
C LEU A 250 -4.85 8.80 2.62
N VAL A 251 -3.77 8.32 3.23
CA VAL A 251 -3.75 7.67 4.53
C VAL A 251 -3.15 8.62 5.58
N GLY A 252 -3.78 8.69 6.74
CA GLY A 252 -3.26 9.48 7.85
C GLY A 252 -3.99 9.20 9.15
N TYR A 253 -3.62 9.93 10.20
CA TYR A 253 -4.15 9.73 11.54
C TYR A 253 -5.13 10.84 11.92
N VAL A 254 -6.29 10.45 12.43
CA VAL A 254 -7.36 11.33 12.94
C VAL A 254 -7.68 10.95 14.39
N GLN A 255 -8.04 11.92 15.23
CA GLN A 255 -8.40 11.63 16.63
C GLN A 255 -9.74 10.89 16.71
N ASN A 256 -9.86 9.82 17.51
CA ASN A 256 -11.06 8.97 17.56
C ASN A 256 -12.33 9.77 17.86
N LYS A 257 -12.24 10.82 18.70
CA LYS A 257 -13.35 11.74 19.02
C LYS A 257 -13.93 12.53 17.83
N MET A 258 -13.30 12.47 16.65
CA MET A 258 -13.78 13.08 15.41
C MET A 258 -14.49 12.07 14.52
N LEU A 259 -14.32 10.76 14.76
CA LEU A 259 -15.02 9.70 14.05
C LEU A 259 -16.41 9.50 14.68
N GLY A 260 -17.40 9.24 13.83
CA GLY A 260 -18.71 8.79 14.26
C GLY A 260 -18.73 7.30 14.61
N GLU A 261 -19.91 6.71 14.50
CA GLU A 261 -20.09 5.26 14.56
C GLU A 261 -19.35 4.58 13.39
N ILE A 262 -18.61 3.51 13.69
CA ILE A 262 -17.90 2.71 12.68
C ILE A 262 -18.84 1.58 12.23
N LYS A 263 -18.99 1.40 10.92
CA LYS A 263 -19.85 0.38 10.30
C LYS A 263 -19.10 -0.32 9.19
N GLU A 264 -19.31 -1.62 9.07
CA GLU A 264 -18.92 -2.35 7.86
C GLU A 264 -19.86 -1.95 6.73
N GLU A 265 -19.29 -1.40 5.66
CA GLU A 265 -20.04 -0.95 4.49
C GLU A 265 -19.31 -1.43 3.22
N ALA A 266 -20.00 -2.25 2.41
CA ALA A 266 -19.52 -2.63 1.08
C ALA A 266 -19.48 -1.41 0.15
N LYS A 267 -18.39 -1.25 -0.60
CA LYS A 267 -18.34 -0.30 -1.71
C LYS A 267 -18.97 -0.91 -2.96
N ALA A 268 -19.86 -0.17 -3.61
CA ALA A 268 -20.25 -0.48 -4.98
C ALA A 268 -19.24 0.12 -5.97
N VAL A 269 -19.06 -0.53 -7.13
CA VAL A 269 -18.33 0.05 -8.26
C VAL A 269 -19.04 1.38 -8.65
N PRO A 270 -18.33 2.51 -8.81
CA PRO A 270 -18.98 3.83 -8.97
C PRO A 270 -19.88 4.01 -10.20
N ASP A 271 -19.74 3.17 -11.23
CA ASP A 271 -20.65 3.15 -12.39
C ASP A 271 -21.85 2.18 -12.22
N GLY A 272 -21.92 1.48 -11.09
CA GLY A 272 -23.01 0.58 -10.70
C GLY A 272 -23.00 -0.79 -11.38
N ARG A 273 -21.96 -1.14 -12.16
CA ARG A 273 -21.89 -2.48 -12.79
C ARG A 273 -21.66 -3.58 -11.74
N PRO A 274 -22.28 -4.76 -11.89
CA PRO A 274 -22.03 -5.89 -11.01
C PRO A 274 -20.62 -6.45 -11.23
N LEU A 275 -19.99 -6.94 -10.17
CA LEU A 275 -18.72 -7.66 -10.27
C LEU A 275 -18.88 -8.98 -11.03
N PRO A 276 -17.82 -9.45 -11.72
CA PRO A 276 -17.86 -10.67 -12.52
C PRO A 276 -18.10 -11.89 -11.62
N LYS A 277 -19.11 -12.70 -11.96
CA LYS A 277 -19.43 -13.90 -11.18
C LYS A 277 -18.64 -15.11 -11.67
N TYR A 278 -17.46 -15.32 -11.09
CA TYR A 278 -16.74 -16.58 -11.22
C TYR A 278 -17.54 -17.72 -10.57
N THR A 279 -17.95 -18.71 -11.37
CA THR A 279 -18.66 -19.91 -10.89
C THR A 279 -17.72 -21.12 -10.92
N ASN A 280 -17.63 -21.83 -9.81
CA ASN A 280 -16.96 -23.13 -9.73
C ASN A 280 -17.99 -24.28 -9.75
N ILE A 281 -17.51 -25.49 -10.01
CA ILE A 281 -18.28 -26.73 -9.82
C ILE A 281 -17.70 -27.43 -8.60
N ALA A 282 -18.35 -27.26 -7.45
CA ALA A 282 -18.01 -28.00 -6.24
C ALA A 282 -18.45 -29.48 -6.32
N MET A 283 -17.78 -30.33 -5.56
CA MET A 283 -18.18 -31.71 -5.28
C MET A 283 -18.20 -31.90 -3.77
N ASP A 284 -19.25 -32.53 -3.25
CA ASP A 284 -19.39 -32.83 -1.81
C ASP A 284 -18.45 -33.96 -1.34
N GLU A 285 -17.86 -34.68 -2.29
CA GLU A 285 -16.93 -35.79 -2.09
C GLU A 285 -15.52 -35.45 -2.61
N MET A 286 -14.51 -36.14 -2.05
CA MET A 286 -13.12 -36.00 -2.50
C MET A 286 -12.98 -36.33 -3.98
N VAL A 287 -12.23 -35.49 -4.71
CA VAL A 287 -11.93 -35.73 -6.13
C VAL A 287 -10.90 -36.84 -6.28
N VAL A 288 -11.31 -37.95 -6.90
CA VAL A 288 -10.46 -39.07 -7.29
C VAL A 288 -10.38 -39.10 -8.82
N MET A 289 -9.31 -38.50 -9.34
CA MET A 289 -9.13 -38.25 -10.77
C MET A 289 -8.25 -39.31 -11.46
N GLY A 290 -8.74 -39.88 -12.56
CA GLY A 290 -7.91 -40.65 -13.50
C GLY A 290 -7.55 -39.84 -14.74
N TRP A 291 -6.29 -39.87 -15.13
CA TRP A 291 -5.80 -39.25 -16.38
C TRP A 291 -5.87 -40.25 -17.52
N HIS A 292 -6.44 -39.85 -18.66
CA HIS A 292 -6.50 -40.68 -19.87
C HIS A 292 -5.76 -39.97 -21.00
N GLN A 293 -4.52 -40.38 -21.25
CA GLN A 293 -3.71 -39.81 -22.33
C GLN A 293 -4.20 -40.33 -23.68
N VAL A 294 -4.80 -39.44 -24.48
CA VAL A 294 -5.36 -39.78 -25.79
C VAL A 294 -4.53 -39.11 -26.88
N PHE A 295 -3.93 -39.92 -27.75
CA PHE A 295 -3.14 -39.44 -28.90
C PHE A 295 -3.93 -39.44 -30.23
N SER A 296 -5.06 -40.14 -30.28
CA SER A 296 -5.96 -40.23 -31.45
C SER A 296 -7.31 -40.78 -31.02
N GLU A 297 -8.34 -40.63 -31.87
CA GLU A 297 -9.70 -41.17 -31.60
C GLU A 297 -9.72 -42.67 -31.22
N SER A 298 -8.73 -43.45 -31.69
CA SER A 298 -8.61 -44.87 -31.35
C SER A 298 -8.40 -45.13 -29.85
N GLY A 299 -7.80 -44.18 -29.11
CA GLY A 299 -7.58 -44.28 -27.67
C GLY A 299 -8.86 -44.36 -26.84
N TYR A 300 -9.98 -43.85 -27.38
CA TYR A 300 -11.29 -43.92 -26.70
C TYR A 300 -11.82 -45.33 -26.48
N SER A 301 -11.26 -46.33 -27.17
CA SER A 301 -11.53 -47.75 -26.91
C SER A 301 -11.14 -48.18 -25.49
N GLN A 302 -10.09 -47.60 -24.91
CA GLN A 302 -9.55 -47.98 -23.59
C GLN A 302 -10.38 -47.46 -22.39
N LEU A 303 -11.42 -46.65 -22.65
CA LEU A 303 -12.22 -46.05 -21.57
C LEU A 303 -12.88 -47.09 -20.65
N ASP A 304 -13.36 -48.23 -21.17
CA ASP A 304 -13.99 -49.27 -20.32
C ASP A 304 -12.97 -49.95 -19.40
N ASP A 305 -11.75 -50.18 -19.89
CA ASP A 305 -10.66 -50.80 -19.13
C ASP A 305 -10.19 -49.88 -18.00
N ILE A 306 -10.11 -48.57 -18.28
CA ILE A 306 -9.77 -47.55 -17.28
C ILE A 306 -10.86 -47.47 -16.19
N ILE A 307 -12.14 -47.39 -16.59
CA ILE A 307 -13.29 -47.34 -15.65
C ILE A 307 -13.33 -48.59 -14.76
N SER A 308 -13.13 -49.77 -15.34
CA SER A 308 -13.21 -51.04 -14.60
C SER A 308 -12.03 -51.29 -13.66
N THR A 309 -10.85 -50.74 -14.00
CA THR A 309 -9.63 -50.86 -13.18
C THR A 309 -9.58 -49.82 -12.04
N ALA A 310 -9.94 -48.57 -12.31
CA ALA A 310 -9.82 -47.44 -11.37
C ALA A 310 -11.02 -47.34 -10.41
N LYS A 311 -11.14 -48.30 -9.49
CA LYS A 311 -12.22 -48.32 -8.48
C LYS A 311 -12.19 -47.07 -7.59
N GLY A 312 -13.35 -46.42 -7.45
CA GLY A 312 -13.50 -45.20 -6.66
C GLY A 312 -13.14 -43.90 -7.39
N MET A 313 -12.73 -43.97 -8.65
CA MET A 313 -12.60 -42.80 -9.51
C MET A 313 -13.98 -42.15 -9.74
N ASN A 314 -14.06 -40.84 -9.58
CA ASN A 314 -15.28 -40.05 -9.84
C ASN A 314 -15.06 -38.93 -10.88
N VAL A 315 -13.80 -38.63 -11.23
CA VAL A 315 -13.44 -37.70 -12.31
C VAL A 315 -12.49 -38.38 -13.30
N ILE A 316 -12.70 -38.17 -14.60
CA ILE A 316 -11.76 -38.58 -15.65
C ILE A 316 -11.29 -37.38 -16.48
N CYS A 317 -9.98 -37.27 -16.71
CA CYS A 317 -9.36 -36.16 -17.41
C CYS A 317 -8.68 -36.66 -18.69
N PRO A 318 -9.39 -36.69 -19.83
CA PRO A 318 -8.82 -37.08 -21.12
C PRO A 318 -8.03 -35.93 -21.78
N THR A 319 -7.06 -36.28 -22.61
CA THR A 319 -6.48 -35.34 -23.57
C THR A 319 -7.53 -34.94 -24.61
N TRP A 320 -8.02 -33.70 -24.57
CA TRP A 320 -8.93 -33.17 -25.59
C TRP A 320 -8.21 -32.43 -26.72
N PHE A 321 -7.04 -31.88 -26.42
CA PHE A 321 -6.27 -31.08 -27.35
C PHE A 321 -4.81 -31.53 -27.32
N THR A 322 -4.20 -31.67 -28.49
CA THR A 322 -2.77 -31.97 -28.64
C THR A 322 -2.15 -31.01 -29.66
N ILE A 323 -0.88 -30.68 -29.48
CA ILE A 323 -0.09 -30.05 -30.54
C ILE A 323 0.06 -31.08 -31.67
N LYS A 324 -0.19 -30.64 -32.91
CA LYS A 324 -0.20 -31.46 -34.13
C LYS A 324 1.15 -31.43 -34.85
N ASP A 325 1.82 -30.29 -34.83
CA ASP A 325 3.04 -30.01 -35.59
C ASP A 325 3.89 -28.92 -34.93
N ASN A 326 5.10 -28.70 -35.46
CA ASN A 326 6.09 -27.77 -34.90
C ASN A 326 5.68 -26.29 -35.01
N ASP A 327 4.68 -25.97 -35.83
CA ASP A 327 4.14 -24.61 -36.00
C ASP A 327 3.11 -24.27 -34.90
N GLY A 328 2.86 -25.19 -33.96
CA GLY A 328 1.97 -24.98 -32.82
C GLY A 328 0.49 -25.22 -33.11
N ASN A 329 0.14 -25.77 -34.29
CA ASN A 329 -1.27 -26.04 -34.62
C ASN A 329 -1.88 -27.04 -33.62
N ILE A 330 -3.08 -26.75 -33.13
CA ILE A 330 -3.79 -27.60 -32.17
C ILE A 330 -4.74 -28.55 -32.91
N GLN A 331 -4.64 -29.84 -32.63
CA GLN A 331 -5.63 -30.84 -32.99
C GLN A 331 -6.64 -31.01 -31.84
N ASN A 332 -7.91 -30.78 -32.14
CA ASN A 332 -9.02 -31.14 -31.26
C ASN A 332 -9.34 -32.63 -31.45
N LEU A 333 -9.33 -33.40 -30.36
CA LEU A 333 -9.73 -34.80 -30.30
C LEU A 333 -11.16 -34.96 -29.75
N GLY A 334 -11.74 -33.91 -29.15
CA GLY A 334 -13.02 -33.89 -28.45
C GLY A 334 -14.17 -34.65 -29.07
N GLU A 335 -14.50 -35.84 -28.53
CA GLU A 335 -15.62 -36.65 -28.99
C GLU A 335 -16.79 -36.69 -27.99
N LYS A 336 -17.98 -36.29 -28.45
CA LYS A 336 -19.24 -36.36 -27.68
C LYS A 336 -19.58 -37.77 -27.18
N LYS A 337 -19.18 -38.83 -27.90
CA LYS A 337 -19.41 -40.21 -27.47
C LYS A 337 -18.62 -40.55 -26.19
N TYR A 338 -17.38 -40.09 -26.09
CA TYR A 338 -16.55 -40.24 -24.89
C TYR A 338 -17.20 -39.59 -23.67
N VAL A 339 -17.59 -38.32 -23.79
CA VAL A 339 -18.29 -37.58 -22.70
C VAL A 339 -19.57 -38.31 -22.27
N THR A 340 -20.39 -38.73 -23.23
CA THR A 340 -21.64 -39.46 -22.97
C THR A 340 -21.38 -40.79 -22.24
N LYS A 341 -20.26 -41.47 -22.55
CA LYS A 341 -19.88 -42.75 -21.95
C LYS A 341 -19.34 -42.56 -20.53
N ALA A 342 -18.49 -41.56 -20.29
CA ALA A 342 -18.03 -41.19 -18.95
C ALA A 342 -19.22 -40.82 -18.02
N HIS A 343 -20.14 -39.98 -18.49
CA HIS A 343 -21.36 -39.64 -17.74
C HIS A 343 -22.22 -40.85 -17.39
N LYS A 344 -22.39 -41.81 -18.32
CA LYS A 344 -23.13 -43.06 -18.07
C LYS A 344 -22.46 -43.97 -17.03
N ALA A 345 -21.14 -43.86 -16.86
CA ALA A 345 -20.38 -44.54 -15.82
C ALA A 345 -20.41 -43.80 -14.45
N GLY A 346 -21.16 -42.69 -14.33
CA GLY A 346 -21.20 -41.88 -13.11
C GLY A 346 -20.00 -40.94 -12.96
N LEU A 347 -19.11 -40.87 -13.94
CA LEU A 347 -17.94 -40.00 -13.90
C LEU A 347 -18.26 -38.59 -14.37
N ARG A 348 -17.70 -37.61 -13.68
CA ARG A 348 -17.52 -36.24 -14.20
C ARG A 348 -16.27 -36.21 -15.07
N TYR A 349 -16.13 -35.19 -15.93
CA TYR A 349 -14.95 -35.05 -16.79
C TYR A 349 -14.25 -33.70 -16.58
N GLY A 350 -12.91 -33.73 -16.63
CA GLY A 350 -12.08 -32.54 -16.69
C GLY A 350 -11.70 -32.18 -18.13
N LEU A 351 -11.11 -31.00 -18.31
CA LEU A 351 -10.46 -30.60 -19.55
C LEU A 351 -8.94 -30.71 -19.40
N CYS A 352 -8.25 -31.47 -20.26
CA CYS A 352 -6.79 -31.48 -20.32
C CYS A 352 -6.29 -31.14 -21.74
N LEU A 353 -5.33 -30.20 -21.78
CA LEU A 353 -4.49 -29.90 -22.94
C LEU A 353 -3.17 -30.68 -22.78
N MET A 354 -2.83 -31.53 -23.74
CA MET A 354 -1.52 -32.19 -23.76
C MET A 354 -0.49 -31.31 -24.47
N ILE A 355 0.34 -30.62 -23.69
CA ILE A 355 1.57 -29.99 -24.16
C ILE A 355 2.69 -31.04 -24.09
N LEU A 356 3.37 -31.33 -25.21
CA LEU A 356 4.39 -32.39 -25.31
C LEU A 356 5.67 -32.16 -24.49
N ILE A 357 5.73 -31.09 -23.68
CA ILE A 357 6.83 -30.74 -22.76
C ILE A 357 6.59 -31.34 -21.35
N PHE A 358 5.44 -32.00 -21.11
CA PHE A 358 5.01 -32.38 -19.76
C PHE A 358 5.79 -33.50 -19.05
N GLN A 359 6.73 -34.19 -19.71
CA GLN A 359 7.49 -35.26 -19.04
C GLN A 359 8.46 -34.75 -17.95
N GLN A 360 8.70 -33.42 -17.88
CA GLN A 360 9.57 -32.79 -16.86
C GLN A 360 8.84 -31.82 -15.91
N MET A 361 7.66 -31.30 -16.25
CA MET A 361 7.01 -30.20 -15.50
C MET A 361 5.82 -30.58 -14.60
N ALA A 362 5.40 -31.85 -14.60
CA ALA A 362 4.23 -32.31 -13.83
C ALA A 362 4.33 -32.08 -12.30
N SER A 363 5.55 -32.00 -11.75
CA SER A 363 5.80 -31.69 -10.33
C SER A 363 5.82 -30.20 -9.99
N GLY A 364 6.02 -29.32 -10.97
CA GLY A 364 6.07 -27.86 -10.75
C GLY A 364 4.70 -27.20 -10.91
N PHE A 365 3.95 -27.60 -11.94
CA PHE A 365 2.68 -26.95 -12.30
C PHE A 365 1.58 -27.10 -11.24
N TRP A 366 1.55 -28.22 -10.52
CA TRP A 366 0.50 -28.51 -9.52
C TRP A 366 0.88 -28.15 -8.07
N ASN A 367 2.18 -28.02 -7.74
CA ASN A 367 2.58 -27.56 -6.40
C ASN A 367 2.10 -26.11 -6.13
N ASN A 368 1.93 -25.29 -7.16
CA ASN A 368 1.37 -23.94 -7.04
C ASN A 368 -0.17 -23.92 -7.02
N PHE A 369 -0.86 -25.06 -7.19
CA PHE A 369 -2.33 -25.14 -7.12
C PHE A 369 -2.85 -25.67 -5.78
N THR A 370 -1.96 -25.98 -4.83
CA THR A 370 -2.31 -26.50 -3.49
C THR A 370 -1.37 -26.00 -2.39
N GLN A 371 -1.34 -24.69 -2.09
CA GLN A 371 -0.86 -24.25 -0.76
C GLN A 371 -1.37 -22.87 -0.30
N GLU A 372 -1.58 -21.89 -1.18
CA GLU A 372 -2.03 -20.54 -0.80
C GLU A 372 -3.50 -20.29 -1.18
N ASN A 373 -4.29 -19.79 -0.22
CA ASN A 373 -5.76 -19.55 -0.21
C ASN A 373 -6.67 -20.54 0.56
N ILE A 374 -6.13 -21.42 1.40
CA ILE A 374 -6.91 -22.06 2.48
C ILE A 374 -6.32 -21.63 3.84
N ASP A 375 -6.52 -20.36 4.17
CA ASP A 375 -6.41 -19.87 5.55
C ASP A 375 -7.28 -18.60 5.74
N TYR A 376 -8.58 -18.76 5.52
CA TYR A 376 -9.60 -17.91 6.16
C TYR A 376 -10.53 -18.81 6.98
N SER A 377 -10.43 -18.66 8.29
CA SER A 377 -11.06 -19.48 9.30
C SER A 377 -12.59 -19.44 9.24
N CYS A 378 -13.23 -20.60 9.30
CA CYS A 378 -14.53 -20.72 9.95
C CYS A 378 -14.30 -21.05 11.43
N ASP A 379 -14.57 -20.07 12.28
CA ASP A 379 -15.07 -20.21 13.66
C ASP A 379 -16.24 -19.21 13.81
#